data_AF-A0A1V6Q3A4-F1
#
_entry.id   AF-A0A1V6Q3A4-F1
#
_cell.length_a   1.000
_cell.length_b   1.000
_cell.length_c   1.000
_cell.angle_alpha   90.00
_cell.angle_beta   90.00
_cell.angle_gamma   90.00
#
_symmetry.space_group_name_H-M   'P 1'
#
loop_
_entity.id
_entity.type
_entity.pdbx_description
1 polymer ?
#
loop_
_entity_poly.entity_id
_entity_poly.type
_entity_poly.pdbx_seq_one_letter_code
_entity_poly.pdbx_strand_id
1 'polypeptide(L)'
;MPQTIEDAIQVCVQLGERYLWTDRLCIIQDDLEDLRTQIEAMGDIYSSAQIVLVAAYGDSTKLYFTNTRVFFECERLVCHEDQFNAEEIRHELYSTRLTISEDRSRFQSFARYLMHYTARTLTYPSDAYKALYGISKSFYREISGFVNGLPVADFDRALLWFPESGTHGIERRETQGEVLPTWSWSCLRGYSDPAIYQGMDFYGTLVLWYHANCEVSSLGSIIAFNHDGTEPNDGWQVYMAIASKERCVEGVSLAFSLASDSFLTVRELVDTRWKDYESFCKEAFPFTIDVSEMPYGILTDGIKNGLITTRSQAVLLRIATKTRPVRTIDIINSEGDTIGELCGDADHLRKELTSLGYNAVVEFEFIALSLSGTPIRSYQRDKLGRKNYVDADGNSLEKVPIVNVLMIANSGGLAHRRELGWVYLRDWARLQREQKVVVLE
;
A
#
# COMPACT_ATOMS: atom_id res chain seq x y z
N MET A 1 42.29 -26.90 -9.62
CA MET A 1 41.69 -26.39 -10.87
C MET A 1 40.74 -25.27 -10.47
N PRO A 2 40.49 -24.21 -11.26
CA PRO A 2 39.51 -23.18 -10.89
C PRO A 2 38.10 -23.78 -10.71
N GLN A 3 37.35 -23.33 -9.71
CA GLN A 3 35.99 -23.84 -9.40
C GLN A 3 35.07 -23.83 -10.63
N THR A 4 35.12 -22.77 -11.42
CA THR A 4 34.33 -22.62 -12.65
C THR A 4 34.57 -23.74 -13.68
N ILE A 5 35.78 -24.30 -13.73
CA ILE A 5 36.09 -25.42 -14.63
C ILE A 5 35.59 -26.74 -14.03
N GLU A 6 35.68 -26.91 -12.71
CA GLU A 6 35.11 -28.09 -12.03
C GLU A 6 33.58 -28.13 -12.19
N ASP A 7 32.91 -26.98 -12.07
CA ASP A 7 31.48 -26.84 -12.30
C ASP A 7 31.13 -27.11 -13.78
N ALA A 8 31.92 -26.61 -14.73
CA ALA A 8 31.73 -26.88 -16.16
C ALA A 8 31.87 -28.38 -16.49
N ILE A 9 32.80 -29.10 -15.84
CA ILE A 9 32.95 -30.55 -15.97
C ILE A 9 31.70 -31.25 -15.45
N GLN A 10 31.19 -30.85 -14.28
CA GLN A 10 29.97 -31.44 -13.71
C GLN A 10 28.76 -31.23 -14.63
N VAL A 11 28.61 -30.02 -15.19
CA VAL A 11 27.53 -29.70 -16.15
C VAL A 11 27.66 -30.54 -17.42
N CYS A 12 28.88 -30.67 -17.99
CA CYS A 12 29.14 -31.51 -19.16
C CYS A 12 28.69 -32.97 -18.92
N VAL A 13 29.05 -33.54 -17.77
CA VAL A 13 28.65 -34.90 -17.38
C VAL A 13 27.14 -35.02 -17.20
N GLN A 14 26.49 -34.03 -16.56
CA GLN A 14 25.04 -34.04 -16.34
C GLN A 14 24.23 -33.90 -17.64
N LEU A 15 24.76 -33.18 -18.62
CA LEU A 15 24.18 -33.04 -19.95
C LEU A 15 24.38 -34.30 -20.81
N GLY A 16 25.13 -35.29 -20.33
CA GLY A 16 25.43 -36.53 -21.06
C GLY A 16 26.50 -36.34 -22.14
N GLU A 17 27.20 -35.20 -22.14
CA GLU A 17 28.27 -34.90 -23.09
C GLU A 17 29.60 -35.48 -22.61
N ARG A 18 30.40 -35.96 -23.58
CA ARG A 18 31.66 -36.66 -23.27
C ARG A 18 32.88 -35.75 -23.29
N TYR A 19 32.80 -34.64 -24.01
CA TYR A 19 33.93 -33.77 -24.30
C TYR A 19 33.63 -32.34 -23.86
N LEU A 20 34.53 -31.78 -23.06
CA LEU A 20 34.54 -30.37 -22.68
C LEU A 20 35.83 -29.74 -23.19
N TRP A 21 35.71 -28.63 -23.89
CA TRP A 21 36.86 -27.83 -24.31
C TRP A 21 36.94 -26.57 -23.44
N THR A 22 38.12 -26.32 -22.85
CA THR A 22 38.42 -25.08 -22.12
C THR A 22 39.81 -24.60 -22.52
N ASP A 23 39.96 -23.33 -22.88
CA ASP A 23 41.23 -22.72 -23.30
C ASP A 23 42.40 -23.01 -22.35
N ARG A 24 42.13 -22.97 -21.04
CA ARG A 24 43.13 -23.17 -20.00
C ARG A 24 43.68 -24.61 -19.90
N LEU A 25 42.93 -25.61 -20.35
CA LEU A 25 43.32 -27.03 -20.25
C LEU A 25 43.56 -27.71 -21.61
N CYS A 26 42.93 -27.20 -22.67
CA CYS A 26 42.97 -27.81 -24.00
C CYS A 26 44.00 -27.16 -24.92
N ILE A 27 44.63 -26.05 -24.51
CA ILE A 27 45.71 -25.38 -25.25
C ILE A 27 47.02 -25.55 -24.47
N ILE A 28 48.10 -25.90 -25.15
CA ILE A 28 49.43 -26.03 -24.54
C ILE A 28 50.00 -24.62 -24.33
N GLN A 29 49.90 -24.12 -23.10
CA GLN A 29 50.26 -22.74 -22.78
C GLN A 29 51.76 -22.41 -22.95
N ASP A 30 52.62 -23.43 -22.84
CA ASP A 30 54.07 -23.28 -22.94
C ASP A 30 54.61 -23.40 -24.38
N ASP A 31 53.73 -23.63 -25.36
CA ASP A 31 54.04 -23.67 -26.79
C ASP A 31 53.39 -22.48 -27.51
N LEU A 32 54.22 -21.51 -27.90
CA LEU A 32 53.75 -20.27 -28.52
C LEU A 32 53.15 -20.47 -29.93
N GLU A 33 53.53 -21.54 -30.63
CA GLU A 33 53.02 -21.85 -31.96
C GLU A 33 51.65 -22.53 -31.88
N ASP A 34 51.46 -23.46 -30.93
CA ASP A 34 50.16 -24.07 -30.61
C ASP A 34 49.18 -23.02 -30.05
N LEU A 35 49.61 -22.21 -29.08
CA LEU A 35 48.80 -21.14 -28.50
C LEU A 35 48.25 -20.20 -29.56
N ARG A 36 49.09 -19.75 -30.49
CA ARG A 36 48.67 -18.86 -31.58
C ARG A 36 47.69 -19.54 -32.53
N THR A 37 47.96 -20.78 -32.91
CA THR A 37 47.07 -21.56 -33.81
C THR A 37 45.69 -21.77 -33.18
N GLN A 38 45.65 -22.12 -31.89
CA GLN A 38 44.39 -22.32 -31.16
C GLN A 38 43.62 -21.02 -30.95
N ILE A 39 44.29 -19.90 -30.69
CA ILE A 39 43.66 -18.56 -30.59
C ILE A 39 43.03 -18.17 -31.93
N GLU A 40 43.72 -18.38 -33.05
CA GLU A 40 43.18 -18.10 -34.40
C GLU A 40 41.96 -19.00 -34.71
N ALA A 41 41.91 -20.22 -34.15
CA ALA A 41 40.80 -21.16 -34.31
C ALA A 41 39.65 -21.00 -33.28
N MET A 42 39.75 -20.14 -32.28
CA MET A 42 38.75 -20.01 -31.20
C MET A 42 37.34 -19.74 -31.73
N GLY A 43 37.20 -18.90 -32.78
CA GLY A 43 35.91 -18.61 -33.40
C GLY A 43 35.22 -19.85 -33.98
N ASP A 44 35.98 -20.71 -34.64
CA ASP A 44 35.49 -21.96 -35.22
C ASP A 44 35.17 -23.00 -34.14
N ILE A 45 35.96 -23.06 -33.07
CA ILE A 45 35.75 -23.95 -31.93
C ILE A 45 34.45 -23.60 -31.19
N TYR A 46 34.21 -22.31 -30.90
CA TYR A 46 32.98 -21.90 -30.22
C TYR A 46 31.74 -22.04 -31.12
N SER A 47 31.85 -21.72 -32.41
CA SER A 47 30.73 -21.82 -33.35
C SER A 47 30.36 -23.27 -33.71
N SER A 48 31.30 -24.20 -33.59
CA SER A 48 31.08 -25.62 -33.83
C SER A 48 30.72 -26.41 -32.57
N ALA A 49 30.68 -25.76 -31.41
CA ALA A 49 30.30 -26.40 -30.16
C ALA A 49 28.79 -26.64 -30.10
N GLN A 50 28.37 -27.82 -29.63
CA GLN A 50 26.96 -28.13 -29.44
C GLN A 50 26.32 -27.27 -28.33
N ILE A 51 27.10 -26.95 -27.28
CA ILE A 51 26.71 -26.09 -26.16
C ILE A 51 27.94 -25.29 -25.73
N VAL A 52 27.79 -23.98 -25.54
CA VAL A 52 28.83 -23.09 -25.00
C VAL A 52 28.45 -22.68 -23.58
N LEU A 53 29.27 -23.06 -22.60
CA LEU A 53 29.09 -22.67 -21.20
C LEU A 53 29.76 -21.31 -20.95
N VAL A 54 28.99 -20.32 -20.51
CA VAL A 54 29.50 -18.97 -20.22
C VAL A 54 29.39 -18.72 -18.71
N ALA A 55 30.52 -18.42 -18.08
CA ALA A 55 30.56 -18.01 -16.67
C ALA A 55 30.07 -16.55 -16.54
N ALA A 56 28.78 -16.37 -16.27
CA ALA A 56 28.18 -15.07 -16.00
C ALA A 56 28.36 -14.71 -14.50
N TYR A 57 29.16 -13.68 -14.22
CA TYR A 57 29.56 -13.22 -12.89
C TYR A 57 28.42 -12.92 -11.87
N GLY A 58 28.70 -13.13 -10.56
CA GLY A 58 28.30 -12.31 -9.39
C GLY A 58 26.85 -12.34 -8.83
N ASP A 59 26.68 -12.93 -7.63
CA ASP A 59 25.69 -12.79 -6.52
C ASP A 59 24.19 -12.52 -6.72
N SER A 60 23.67 -12.19 -7.90
CA SER A 60 22.23 -11.90 -8.04
C SER A 60 21.66 -12.15 -9.44
N THR A 61 22.14 -13.20 -10.10
CA THR A 61 21.64 -13.60 -11.41
C THR A 61 20.68 -14.77 -11.27
N LYS A 62 19.49 -14.65 -11.86
CA LYS A 62 18.49 -15.72 -11.89
C LYS A 62 18.43 -16.34 -13.29
N LEU A 63 18.50 -17.66 -13.33
CA LEU A 63 18.25 -18.43 -14.53
C LEU A 63 16.89 -19.12 -14.40
N TYR A 64 16.01 -18.93 -15.38
CA TYR A 64 14.73 -19.64 -15.44
C TYR A 64 14.77 -20.66 -16.55
N PHE A 65 14.46 -21.91 -16.20
CA PHE A 65 14.22 -22.97 -17.16
C PHE A 65 12.72 -23.16 -17.32
N THR A 66 12.19 -22.87 -18.50
CA THR A 66 10.84 -23.26 -18.87
C THR A 66 10.91 -24.49 -19.78
N ASN A 67 9.79 -25.15 -19.98
CA ASN A 67 9.63 -26.24 -20.94
C ASN A 67 9.86 -25.82 -22.40
N THR A 68 10.01 -24.51 -22.68
CA THR A 68 10.18 -24.00 -24.05
C THR A 68 11.44 -23.16 -24.24
N ARG A 69 12.01 -22.53 -23.20
CA ARG A 69 13.09 -21.54 -23.30
C ARG A 69 13.88 -21.38 -22.00
N VAL A 70 15.14 -20.93 -22.12
CA VAL A 70 15.95 -20.44 -21.01
C VAL A 70 15.96 -18.91 -20.95
N PHE A 71 15.69 -18.36 -19.77
CA PHE A 71 15.75 -16.92 -19.49
C PHE A 71 16.89 -16.59 -18.53
N PHE A 72 17.55 -15.47 -18.79
CA PHE A 72 18.58 -14.85 -17.97
C PHE A 72 18.07 -13.52 -17.43
N GLU A 73 18.10 -13.33 -16.12
CA GLU A 73 17.75 -12.06 -15.47
C GLU A 73 18.89 -11.58 -14.57
N CYS A 74 19.30 -10.33 -14.76
CA CYS A 74 20.15 -9.58 -13.84
C CYS A 74 19.51 -8.22 -13.48
N GLU A 75 20.10 -7.49 -12.55
CA GLU A 75 19.57 -6.19 -12.09
C GLU A 75 19.32 -5.18 -13.22
N ARG A 76 20.02 -5.31 -14.35
CA ARG A 76 19.96 -4.35 -15.46
C ARG A 76 19.34 -4.89 -16.74
N LEU A 77 19.18 -6.21 -16.88
CA LEU A 77 18.85 -6.83 -18.17
C LEU A 77 18.11 -8.16 -18.00
N VAL A 78 17.18 -8.43 -18.91
CA VAL A 78 16.62 -9.77 -19.11
C VAL A 78 16.89 -10.20 -20.55
N CYS A 79 17.51 -11.37 -20.73
CA CYS A 79 17.81 -12.00 -22.01
C CYS A 79 17.15 -13.38 -22.08
N HIS A 80 16.95 -13.90 -23.28
CA HIS A 80 16.50 -15.27 -23.52
C HIS A 80 17.17 -15.82 -24.77
N GLU A 81 17.21 -17.15 -24.92
CA GLU A 81 17.97 -17.84 -25.96
C GLU A 81 17.66 -17.40 -27.40
N ASP A 82 16.45 -16.89 -27.66
CA ASP A 82 15.97 -16.50 -29.00
C ASP A 82 16.24 -15.03 -29.38
N GLN A 83 17.04 -14.26 -28.62
CA GLN A 83 17.17 -12.80 -28.80
C GLN A 83 17.75 -12.34 -30.17
N PHE A 84 18.19 -13.28 -31.03
CA PHE A 84 18.63 -13.01 -32.40
C PHE A 84 17.60 -13.38 -33.49
N ASN A 85 16.49 -14.03 -33.13
CA ASN A 85 15.37 -14.24 -34.05
C ASN A 85 14.33 -13.14 -33.79
N ALA A 86 14.06 -12.35 -34.82
CA ALA A 86 13.15 -11.22 -34.78
C ALA A 86 11.69 -11.70 -34.58
N GLU A 87 11.31 -12.00 -33.35
CA GLU A 87 9.92 -12.04 -32.93
C GLU A 87 9.67 -10.99 -31.84
N GLU A 88 8.61 -10.22 -32.06
CA GLU A 88 8.18 -9.11 -31.24
C GLU A 88 8.12 -9.45 -29.75
N ILE A 89 8.51 -8.46 -28.96
CA ILE A 89 8.39 -8.38 -27.50
C ILE A 89 6.97 -8.82 -27.10
N ARG A 90 6.79 -10.10 -26.74
CA ARG A 90 5.63 -10.52 -25.96
C ARG A 90 5.85 -10.07 -24.52
N HIS A 91 5.05 -9.09 -24.11
CA HIS A 91 4.98 -8.49 -22.77
C HIS A 91 4.61 -9.46 -21.62
N GLU A 92 4.85 -10.77 -21.73
CA GLU A 92 4.25 -11.77 -20.84
C GLU A 92 5.21 -12.42 -19.83
N LEU A 93 6.41 -11.89 -19.63
CA LEU A 93 7.24 -12.27 -18.49
C LEU A 93 7.67 -11.04 -17.72
N TYR A 94 6.80 -10.61 -16.80
CA TYR A 94 7.15 -9.69 -15.72
C TYR A 94 8.20 -10.36 -14.83
N SER A 95 9.48 -10.25 -15.20
CA SER A 95 10.57 -10.41 -14.25
C SER A 95 10.39 -9.29 -13.22
N THR A 96 9.86 -9.67 -12.07
CA THR A 96 9.52 -8.75 -10.98
C THR A 96 10.81 -8.32 -10.30
N ARG A 97 11.41 -7.23 -10.77
CA ARG A 97 12.16 -6.36 -9.85
C ARG A 97 11.22 -6.03 -8.68
N LEU A 98 11.74 -6.07 -7.45
CA LEU A 98 10.98 -5.64 -6.27
C LEU A 98 10.38 -4.25 -6.52
N THR A 99 11.12 -3.35 -7.16
CA THR A 99 10.62 -2.06 -7.64
C THR A 99 10.52 -2.05 -9.16
N ILE A 100 9.36 -1.65 -9.69
CA ILE A 100 9.21 -1.43 -11.14
C ILE A 100 9.34 0.08 -11.41
N SER A 101 9.91 0.48 -12.55
CA SER A 101 10.18 1.89 -12.90
C SER A 101 8.95 2.79 -12.88
N GLU A 102 7.76 2.25 -13.09
CA GLU A 102 6.51 3.01 -13.10
C GLU A 102 5.98 3.31 -11.69
N ASP A 103 6.48 2.62 -10.65
CA ASP A 103 6.09 2.91 -9.27
C ASP A 103 6.70 4.24 -8.84
N ARG A 104 5.84 5.21 -8.54
CA ARG A 104 6.22 6.57 -8.15
C ARG A 104 6.61 6.70 -6.68
N SER A 105 6.34 5.69 -5.86
CA SER A 105 6.66 5.67 -4.43
C SER A 105 6.84 4.25 -3.90
N ARG A 106 7.54 4.12 -2.76
CA ARG A 106 7.67 2.84 -2.04
C ARG A 106 6.33 2.23 -1.65
N PHE A 107 5.34 3.07 -1.31
CA PHE A 107 4.00 2.63 -0.97
C PHE A 107 3.30 2.00 -2.18
N GLN A 108 3.50 2.55 -3.39
CA GLN A 108 2.93 1.97 -4.61
C GLN A 108 3.49 0.57 -4.89
N SER A 109 4.79 0.37 -4.68
CA SER A 109 5.38 -0.97 -4.75
C SER A 109 4.79 -1.90 -3.70
N PHE A 110 4.70 -1.47 -2.44
CA PHE A 110 4.08 -2.27 -1.37
C PHE A 110 2.64 -2.68 -1.71
N ALA A 111 1.80 -1.73 -2.12
CA ALA A 111 0.41 -1.98 -2.48
C ALA A 111 0.25 -2.99 -3.63
N ARG A 112 1.09 -2.87 -4.67
CA ARG A 112 1.10 -3.80 -5.81
C ARG A 112 1.46 -5.22 -5.37
N TYR A 113 2.49 -5.39 -4.54
CA TYR A 113 2.87 -6.72 -4.04
C TYR A 113 1.81 -7.29 -3.11
N LEU A 114 1.22 -6.47 -2.24
CA LEU A 114 0.14 -6.90 -1.36
C LEU A 114 -1.07 -7.41 -2.16
N MET A 115 -1.48 -6.68 -3.21
CA MET A 115 -2.57 -7.09 -4.11
C MET A 115 -2.28 -8.46 -4.74
N HIS A 116 -1.11 -8.64 -5.34
CA HIS A 116 -0.73 -9.91 -5.97
C HIS A 116 -0.53 -11.04 -4.96
N TYR A 117 -0.16 -10.73 -3.73
CA TYR A 117 0.02 -11.71 -2.66
C TYR A 117 -1.34 -12.22 -2.15
N THR A 118 -2.26 -11.30 -1.84
CA THR A 118 -3.60 -11.60 -1.32
C THR A 118 -4.54 -12.21 -2.38
N ALA A 119 -4.22 -12.07 -3.66
CA ALA A 119 -4.89 -12.79 -4.74
C ALA A 119 -4.57 -14.31 -4.77
N ARG A 120 -3.55 -14.78 -4.03
CA ARG A 120 -3.09 -16.17 -4.08
C ARG A 120 -3.69 -17.02 -2.97
N THR A 121 -4.04 -18.25 -3.29
CA THR A 121 -4.44 -19.24 -2.30
C THR A 121 -3.22 -19.76 -1.54
N LEU A 122 -3.14 -19.46 -0.24
CA LEU A 122 -2.03 -19.86 0.62
C LEU A 122 -2.26 -21.23 1.25
N THR A 123 -1.24 -22.10 1.20
CA THR A 123 -1.25 -23.40 1.90
C THR A 123 -1.24 -23.23 3.41
N TYR A 124 -0.45 -22.28 3.93
CA TYR A 124 -0.31 -21.99 5.36
C TYR A 124 -0.60 -20.52 5.64
N PRO A 125 -1.85 -20.16 5.93
CA PRO A 125 -2.22 -18.77 6.15
C PRO A 125 -1.59 -18.13 7.39
N SER A 126 -1.16 -18.92 8.38
CA SER A 126 -0.43 -18.45 9.56
C SER A 126 0.91 -17.80 9.20
N ASP A 127 1.50 -18.16 8.08
CA ASP A 127 2.79 -17.61 7.63
C ASP A 127 2.62 -16.38 6.73
N ALA A 128 1.37 -15.96 6.47
CA ALA A 128 1.08 -14.92 5.49
C ALA A 128 1.84 -13.63 5.76
N TYR A 129 1.82 -13.19 7.03
CA TYR A 129 2.53 -12.00 7.47
C TYR A 129 4.05 -12.14 7.27
N LYS A 130 4.64 -13.23 7.78
CA LYS A 130 6.10 -13.46 7.73
C LYS A 130 6.60 -13.57 6.28
N ALA A 131 5.81 -14.19 5.40
CA ALA A 131 6.14 -14.37 3.99
C ALA A 131 6.19 -13.03 3.22
N LEU A 132 5.25 -12.11 3.48
CA LEU A 132 5.25 -10.79 2.84
C LEU A 132 6.18 -9.79 3.54
N TYR A 133 6.50 -10.00 4.82
CA TYR A 133 7.31 -9.10 5.62
C TYR A 133 8.70 -8.86 5.01
N GLY A 134 9.39 -9.91 4.55
CA GLY A 134 10.71 -9.78 3.92
C GLY A 134 10.69 -8.89 2.66
N ILE A 135 9.67 -9.08 1.82
CA ILE A 135 9.44 -8.25 0.62
C ILE A 135 9.12 -6.81 1.02
N SER A 136 8.22 -6.63 1.98
CA SER A 136 7.79 -5.30 2.42
C SER A 136 8.93 -4.50 3.06
N LYS A 137 9.76 -5.16 3.87
CA LYS A 137 10.95 -4.58 4.49
C LYS A 137 11.95 -4.07 3.44
N SER A 138 12.05 -4.75 2.28
CA SER A 138 12.95 -4.30 1.21
C SER A 138 12.58 -2.93 0.63
N PHE A 139 11.29 -2.55 0.64
CA PHE A 139 10.81 -1.25 0.14
C PHE A 139 11.07 -0.11 1.11
N TYR A 140 10.94 -0.39 2.41
CA TYR A 140 11.06 0.60 3.48
C TYR A 140 12.47 0.67 4.08
N ARG A 141 13.38 -0.26 3.71
CA ARG A 141 14.73 -0.39 4.29
C ARG A 141 14.66 -0.41 5.83
N GLU A 142 15.70 0.03 6.53
CA GLU A 142 15.67 0.19 8.01
C GLU A 142 14.89 1.42 8.49
N ILE A 143 14.25 2.17 7.59
CA ILE A 143 13.65 3.48 7.89
C ILE A 143 12.35 3.33 8.70
N SER A 144 11.64 2.19 8.57
CA SER A 144 10.32 2.05 9.19
C SER A 144 9.98 0.61 9.59
N GLY A 145 9.35 0.47 10.76
CA GLY A 145 8.80 -0.78 11.25
C GLY A 145 7.49 -1.17 10.55
N PHE A 146 6.97 -2.34 10.91
CA PHE A 146 5.66 -2.83 10.47
C PHE A 146 4.81 -3.19 11.67
N VAL A 147 3.51 -2.92 11.55
CA VAL A 147 2.51 -3.22 12.58
C VAL A 147 1.42 -4.07 11.94
N ASN A 148 1.37 -5.35 12.32
CA ASN A 148 0.48 -6.39 11.77
C ASN A 148 0.34 -6.35 10.24
N GLY A 149 1.45 -6.25 9.51
CA GLY A 149 1.45 -6.30 8.04
C GLY A 149 1.42 -4.94 7.34
N LEU A 150 1.29 -3.84 8.07
CA LEU A 150 1.24 -2.49 7.51
C LEU A 150 2.51 -1.70 7.85
N PRO A 151 3.10 -0.95 6.90
CA PRO A 151 4.27 -0.11 7.15
C PRO A 151 3.89 1.07 8.06
N VAL A 152 4.72 1.35 9.06
CA VAL A 152 4.49 2.44 10.02
C VAL A 152 4.56 3.82 9.35
N ALA A 153 5.53 4.04 8.46
CA ALA A 153 5.75 5.33 7.80
C ALA A 153 4.60 5.75 6.86
N ASP A 154 3.81 4.80 6.36
CA ASP A 154 2.67 5.06 5.47
C ASP A 154 1.38 4.50 6.09
N PHE A 155 1.30 4.36 7.41
CA PHE A 155 0.24 3.59 8.06
C PHE A 155 -1.17 4.06 7.69
N ASP A 156 -1.41 5.38 7.64
CA ASP A 156 -2.72 5.94 7.28
C ASP A 156 -3.14 5.62 5.85
N ARG A 157 -2.18 5.52 4.93
CA ARG A 157 -2.41 5.07 3.55
C ARG A 157 -2.59 3.55 3.52
N ALA A 158 -1.76 2.85 4.27
CA ALA A 158 -1.74 1.38 4.34
C ALA A 158 -3.02 0.82 4.95
N LEU A 159 -3.70 1.54 5.83
CA LEU A 159 -4.99 1.17 6.38
C LEU A 159 -6.13 1.22 5.34
N LEU A 160 -5.92 1.87 4.19
CA LEU A 160 -6.92 2.07 3.14
C LEU A 160 -7.04 0.89 2.17
N TRP A 161 -6.50 -0.28 2.52
CA TRP A 161 -6.73 -1.48 1.73
C TRP A 161 -8.21 -1.89 1.83
N PHE A 162 -8.78 -2.51 0.81
CA PHE A 162 -10.11 -3.15 0.86
C PHE A 162 -10.13 -4.37 -0.06
N PRO A 163 -10.95 -5.39 0.22
CA PRO A 163 -11.10 -6.54 -0.68
C PRO A 163 -11.83 -6.10 -1.95
N GLU A 164 -11.30 -6.45 -3.13
CA GLU A 164 -11.87 -6.04 -4.42
C GLU A 164 -13.33 -6.49 -4.57
N SER A 165 -13.59 -7.78 -4.33
CA SER A 165 -14.93 -8.35 -4.47
C SER A 165 -15.74 -8.31 -3.17
N GLY A 166 -15.06 -8.24 -2.01
CA GLY A 166 -15.72 -8.28 -0.70
C GLY A 166 -16.55 -9.56 -0.49
N THR A 167 -16.13 -10.64 -1.15
CA THR A 167 -16.84 -11.93 -1.13
C THR A 167 -16.70 -12.62 0.22
N HIS A 168 -15.55 -12.42 0.85
CA HIS A 168 -15.24 -12.85 2.19
C HIS A 168 -15.32 -11.64 3.11
N GLY A 169 -16.13 -11.71 4.17
CA GLY A 169 -16.22 -10.66 5.16
C GLY A 169 -14.88 -10.42 5.86
N ILE A 170 -14.68 -9.19 6.32
CA ILE A 170 -13.59 -8.84 7.24
C ILE A 170 -13.96 -9.38 8.62
N GLU A 171 -13.22 -10.39 9.07
CA GLU A 171 -13.44 -11.06 10.35
C GLU A 171 -12.13 -11.23 11.10
N ARG A 172 -12.19 -11.17 12.43
CA ARG A 172 -11.06 -11.53 13.28
C ARG A 172 -10.63 -12.97 12.98
N ARG A 173 -9.33 -13.18 12.82
CA ARG A 173 -8.77 -14.49 12.49
C ARG A 173 -7.84 -14.96 13.58
N GLU A 174 -8.00 -16.21 14.00
CA GLU A 174 -7.09 -16.87 14.92
C GLU A 174 -6.21 -17.86 14.17
N THR A 175 -4.90 -17.69 14.26
CA THR A 175 -3.92 -18.58 13.65
C THR A 175 -2.91 -19.03 14.69
N GLN A 176 -2.90 -20.32 15.03
CA GLN A 176 -1.91 -20.91 15.97
C GLN A 176 -1.79 -20.15 17.32
N GLY A 177 -2.89 -19.54 17.81
CA GLY A 177 -2.91 -18.76 19.05
C GLY A 177 -2.63 -17.26 18.89
N GLU A 178 -2.24 -16.80 17.70
CA GLU A 178 -2.18 -15.37 17.36
C GLU A 178 -3.54 -14.90 16.86
N VAL A 179 -4.06 -13.84 17.48
CA VAL A 179 -5.20 -13.09 16.97
C VAL A 179 -4.70 -12.08 15.95
N LEU A 180 -5.27 -12.11 14.75
CA LEU A 180 -5.04 -11.10 13.72
C LEU A 180 -6.14 -10.03 13.77
N PRO A 181 -5.75 -8.75 13.78
CA PRO A 181 -6.69 -7.65 13.93
C PRO A 181 -7.55 -7.42 12.67
N THR A 182 -8.78 -6.92 12.84
CA THR A 182 -9.72 -6.71 11.71
C THR A 182 -9.26 -5.64 10.73
N TRP A 183 -8.40 -4.73 11.19
CA TRP A 183 -7.84 -3.66 10.39
C TRP A 183 -6.61 -4.07 9.54
N SER A 184 -6.05 -5.27 9.78
CA SER A 184 -4.94 -5.82 8.98
C SER A 184 -5.46 -6.62 7.79
N TRP A 185 -4.81 -6.51 6.64
CA TRP A 185 -5.11 -7.34 5.46
C TRP A 185 -4.96 -8.85 5.73
N SER A 186 -4.22 -9.20 6.79
CA SER A 186 -4.01 -10.58 7.24
C SER A 186 -5.29 -11.28 7.78
N CYS A 187 -6.36 -10.52 8.00
CA CYS A 187 -7.64 -11.04 8.47
C CYS A 187 -8.46 -11.77 7.39
N LEU A 188 -8.21 -11.51 6.10
CA LEU A 188 -8.99 -12.11 5.00
C LEU A 188 -8.83 -13.64 4.97
N ARG A 189 -9.95 -14.36 4.83
CA ARG A 189 -9.95 -15.83 4.79
C ARG A 189 -9.51 -16.36 3.41
N GLY A 190 -8.65 -17.39 3.39
CA GLY A 190 -8.45 -18.27 2.22
C GLY A 190 -7.88 -17.65 0.93
N TYR A 191 -7.58 -16.35 0.92
CA TYR A 191 -6.95 -15.54 -0.13
C TYR A 191 -7.18 -15.99 -1.58
N SER A 192 -8.24 -15.43 -2.16
CA SER A 192 -8.53 -15.36 -3.60
C SER A 192 -9.31 -14.08 -3.92
N ASP A 193 -9.16 -13.07 -3.05
CA ASP A 193 -9.79 -11.74 -3.15
C ASP A 193 -8.67 -10.70 -2.93
N PRO A 194 -8.20 -10.01 -3.99
CA PRO A 194 -7.09 -9.07 -3.90
C PRO A 194 -7.40 -7.91 -2.94
N ALA A 195 -6.45 -7.60 -2.06
CA ALA A 195 -6.45 -6.37 -1.28
C ALA A 195 -5.95 -5.21 -2.13
N ILE A 196 -6.83 -4.25 -2.42
CA ILE A 196 -6.58 -3.12 -3.30
C ILE A 196 -6.69 -1.78 -2.56
N TYR A 197 -6.15 -0.72 -3.16
CA TYR A 197 -6.20 0.65 -2.64
C TYR A 197 -6.88 1.56 -3.65
N GLN A 198 -7.72 2.48 -3.18
CA GLN A 198 -8.49 3.37 -4.04
C GLN A 198 -7.73 4.66 -4.27
N GLY A 199 -7.07 4.76 -5.42
CA GLY A 199 -6.16 5.87 -5.66
C GLY A 199 -4.93 5.79 -4.75
N MET A 200 -3.85 6.45 -5.17
CA MET A 200 -2.58 6.43 -4.45
C MET A 200 -2.17 7.82 -3.97
N ASP A 201 -3.04 8.81 -4.15
CA ASP A 201 -2.81 10.16 -3.66
C ASP A 201 -3.08 10.22 -2.16
N PHE A 202 -2.21 10.90 -1.44
CA PHE A 202 -2.49 11.32 -0.08
C PHE A 202 -1.81 12.63 0.21
N TYR A 203 -2.60 13.53 0.76
CA TYR A 203 -2.23 14.89 1.07
C TYR A 203 -2.00 15.07 2.57
N GLY A 204 -2.38 14.11 3.39
CA GLY A 204 -2.01 14.12 4.79
C GLY A 204 -2.94 13.27 5.65
N THR A 205 -2.51 13.04 6.87
CA THR A 205 -3.29 12.36 7.89
C THR A 205 -4.29 13.32 8.53
N LEU A 206 -5.41 12.78 8.98
CA LEU A 206 -6.34 13.47 9.88
C LEU A 206 -6.28 12.89 11.29
N VAL A 207 -5.47 11.85 11.52
CA VAL A 207 -5.35 11.14 12.79
C VAL A 207 -3.93 10.64 13.06
N LEU A 208 -3.57 10.51 14.32
CA LEU A 208 -2.38 9.75 14.73
C LEU A 208 -2.81 8.44 15.42
N TRP A 209 -1.95 7.44 15.31
CA TRP A 209 -2.16 6.10 15.82
C TRP A 209 -1.21 5.77 16.95
N TYR A 210 -1.73 5.15 18.00
CA TYR A 210 -1.01 4.80 19.22
C TYR A 210 -1.13 3.30 19.45
N HIS A 211 -0.08 2.67 19.97
CA HIS A 211 -0.17 1.28 20.42
C HIS A 211 -0.87 1.19 21.76
N ALA A 212 -2.01 0.50 21.85
CA ALA A 212 -2.73 0.37 23.11
C ALA A 212 -1.95 -0.41 24.19
N ASN A 213 -0.97 -1.22 23.76
CA ASN A 213 -0.20 -2.13 24.63
C ASN A 213 1.23 -1.67 24.94
N CYS A 214 1.60 -0.41 24.65
CA CYS A 214 2.95 0.06 24.95
C CYS A 214 3.23 0.06 26.46
N GLU A 215 4.50 -0.18 26.83
CA GLU A 215 5.00 0.09 28.17
C GLU A 215 4.63 1.53 28.53
N VAL A 216 3.64 1.67 29.40
CA VAL A 216 3.13 2.95 29.86
C VAL A 216 4.32 3.71 30.42
N SER A 217 4.63 4.86 29.83
CA SER A 217 5.64 5.76 30.39
C SER A 217 5.31 6.03 31.87
N SER A 218 6.28 6.38 32.71
CA SER A 218 6.05 6.68 34.14
C SER A 218 4.97 7.75 34.40
N LEU A 219 4.54 8.46 33.35
CA LEU A 219 3.50 9.50 33.32
C LEU A 219 2.12 9.04 32.80
N GLY A 220 1.93 7.78 32.39
CA GLY A 220 0.60 7.33 31.93
C GLY A 220 0.26 7.67 30.47
N SER A 221 1.24 8.08 29.65
CA SER A 221 1.00 8.52 28.27
C SER A 221 1.59 7.58 27.22
N ILE A 222 0.93 7.46 26.07
CA ILE A 222 1.34 6.65 24.91
C ILE A 222 1.70 7.56 23.74
N ILE A 223 2.77 7.23 23.01
CA ILE A 223 3.30 8.00 21.88
C ILE A 223 2.74 7.46 20.55
N ALA A 224 2.45 8.36 19.61
CA ALA A 224 2.03 7.99 18.27
C ALA A 224 3.15 7.24 17.52
N PHE A 225 2.81 6.30 16.61
CA PHE A 225 3.82 5.57 15.84
C PHE A 225 3.92 6.01 14.37
N ASN A 226 2.87 6.59 13.79
CA ASN A 226 2.77 6.90 12.35
C ASN A 226 3.18 8.34 11.97
N HIS A 227 4.01 9.00 12.78
CA HIS A 227 4.37 10.41 12.54
C HIS A 227 5.64 10.60 11.71
N ASP A 228 6.52 9.58 11.63
CA ASP A 228 7.83 9.69 11.01
C ASP A 228 7.88 9.04 9.63
N GLY A 229 8.56 9.73 8.71
CA GLY A 229 8.87 9.21 7.39
C GLY A 229 7.70 9.20 6.42
N THR A 230 6.54 9.78 6.71
CA THR A 230 5.44 9.86 5.74
C THR A 230 5.75 10.89 4.65
N GLU A 231 5.59 10.50 3.38
CA GLU A 231 5.81 11.37 2.23
C GLU A 231 4.49 11.67 1.51
N PRO A 232 3.87 12.85 1.75
CA PRO A 232 2.65 13.23 1.07
C PRO A 232 2.91 13.62 -0.40
N ASN A 233 1.86 13.59 -1.21
CA ASN A 233 1.94 14.03 -2.61
C ASN A 233 2.07 15.55 -2.73
N ASP A 234 2.58 16.01 -3.88
CA ASP A 234 2.71 17.43 -4.19
C ASP A 234 1.39 18.19 -4.01
N GLY A 235 1.50 19.40 -3.46
CA GLY A 235 0.38 20.28 -3.18
C GLY A 235 -0.31 20.02 -1.84
N TRP A 236 0.16 19.04 -1.05
CA TRP A 236 -0.39 18.70 0.27
C TRP A 236 -0.64 19.92 1.17
N GLN A 237 0.21 20.95 1.10
CA GLN A 237 0.09 22.18 1.87
C GLN A 237 -1.30 22.82 1.71
N VAL A 238 -1.76 22.96 0.46
CA VAL A 238 -3.03 23.61 0.16
C VAL A 238 -4.20 22.75 0.64
N TYR A 239 -4.12 21.43 0.41
CA TYR A 239 -5.15 20.49 0.83
C TYR A 239 -5.29 20.44 2.36
N MET A 240 -4.17 20.36 3.10
CA MET A 240 -4.18 20.35 4.57
C MET A 240 -4.53 21.70 5.17
N ALA A 241 -4.17 22.82 4.52
CA ALA A 241 -4.61 24.15 4.94
C ALA A 241 -6.14 24.29 4.82
N ILE A 242 -6.74 23.80 3.72
CA ILE A 242 -8.19 23.77 3.54
C ILE A 242 -8.83 22.85 4.59
N ALA A 243 -8.31 21.65 4.81
CA ALA A 243 -8.82 20.75 5.84
C ALA A 243 -8.77 21.38 7.26
N SER A 244 -7.71 22.11 7.58
CA SER A 244 -7.60 22.86 8.84
C SER A 244 -8.66 23.95 8.94
N LYS A 245 -8.85 24.73 7.87
CA LYS A 245 -9.89 25.78 7.80
C LYS A 245 -11.31 25.22 7.93
N GLU A 246 -11.56 24.05 7.37
CA GLU A 246 -12.84 23.33 7.43
C GLU A 246 -13.03 22.58 8.77
N ARG A 247 -12.13 22.77 9.74
CA ARG A 247 -12.15 22.10 11.04
C ARG A 247 -12.18 20.58 10.92
N CYS A 248 -11.43 20.05 9.96
CA CYS A 248 -11.09 18.62 9.88
C CYS A 248 -9.77 18.34 10.62
N VAL A 249 -8.96 19.37 10.85
CA VAL A 249 -7.77 19.37 11.70
C VAL A 249 -7.96 20.47 12.76
N GLU A 250 -7.96 20.11 14.04
CA GLU A 250 -8.31 21.04 15.14
C GLU A 250 -7.10 21.77 15.73
N GLY A 251 -5.91 21.17 15.70
CA GLY A 251 -4.71 21.73 16.33
C GLY A 251 -4.11 22.95 15.62
N VAL A 252 -4.55 23.24 14.38
CA VAL A 252 -3.97 24.29 13.55
C VAL A 252 -5.04 25.27 13.09
N SER A 253 -4.76 26.56 13.27
CA SER A 253 -5.52 27.65 12.67
C SER A 253 -4.64 28.43 11.70
N LEU A 254 -5.13 28.61 10.46
CA LEU A 254 -4.49 29.40 9.41
C LEU A 254 -5.40 30.54 8.97
N ALA A 255 -4.85 31.76 8.95
CA ALA A 255 -5.58 32.95 8.54
C ALA A 255 -5.45 33.16 7.02
N PHE A 256 -6.34 32.53 6.25
CA PHE A 256 -6.45 32.75 4.80
C PHE A 256 -7.91 32.67 4.33
N SER A 257 -8.20 33.25 3.17
CA SER A 257 -9.48 33.18 2.49
C SER A 257 -9.31 32.88 1.01
N LEU A 258 -9.88 31.78 0.53
CA LEU A 258 -9.89 31.45 -0.89
C LEU A 258 -10.70 32.43 -1.76
N ALA A 259 -11.40 33.39 -1.14
CA ALA A 259 -12.01 34.50 -1.88
C ALA A 259 -11.01 35.64 -2.19
N SER A 260 -9.89 35.72 -1.48
CA SER A 260 -8.88 36.79 -1.62
C SER A 260 -7.45 36.29 -1.85
N ASP A 261 -7.15 35.04 -1.46
CA ASP A 261 -5.83 34.43 -1.53
C ASP A 261 -5.79 33.34 -2.60
N SER A 262 -4.70 33.31 -3.37
CA SER A 262 -4.41 32.26 -4.35
C SER A 262 -3.91 30.98 -3.66
N PHE A 263 -3.95 29.84 -4.34
CA PHE A 263 -3.33 28.61 -3.81
C PHE A 263 -1.81 28.73 -3.64
N LEU A 264 -1.14 29.59 -4.42
CA LEU A 264 0.28 29.85 -4.24
C LEU A 264 0.52 30.57 -2.91
N THR A 265 -0.27 31.59 -2.61
CA THR A 265 -0.20 32.33 -1.34
C THR A 265 -0.46 31.42 -0.14
N VAL A 266 -1.46 30.54 -0.24
CA VAL A 266 -1.76 29.56 0.83
C VAL A 266 -0.58 28.60 1.04
N ARG A 267 0.07 28.16 -0.03
CA ARG A 267 1.25 27.28 0.04
C ARG A 267 2.43 27.97 0.71
N GLU A 268 2.74 29.20 0.30
CA GLU A 268 3.81 30.01 0.89
C GLU A 268 3.56 30.24 2.39
N LEU A 269 2.32 30.46 2.79
CA LEU A 269 1.92 30.62 4.19
C LEU A 269 2.21 29.34 5.01
N VAL A 270 1.93 28.17 4.46
CA VAL A 270 2.22 26.88 5.09
C VAL A 270 3.74 26.64 5.16
N ASP A 271 4.45 26.81 4.04
CA ASP A 271 5.90 26.58 3.95
C ASP A 271 6.71 27.57 4.81
N THR A 272 6.17 28.77 5.08
CA THR A 272 6.80 29.75 6.00
C THR A 272 6.70 29.29 7.46
N ARG A 273 5.64 28.57 7.83
CA ARG A 273 5.38 28.15 9.21
C ARG A 273 6.00 26.79 9.52
N TRP A 274 5.99 25.85 8.59
CA TRP A 274 6.52 24.50 8.76
C TRP A 274 7.53 24.18 7.67
N LYS A 275 8.72 23.71 8.06
CA LYS A 275 9.77 23.36 7.10
C LYS A 275 9.39 22.15 6.24
N ASP A 276 8.59 21.24 6.81
CA ASP A 276 8.19 19.97 6.23
C ASP A 276 6.86 19.47 6.82
N TYR A 277 6.34 18.40 6.24
CA TYR A 277 5.10 17.76 6.63
C TYR A 277 5.12 17.20 8.06
N GLU A 278 6.27 16.69 8.50
CA GLU A 278 6.44 16.16 9.86
C GLU A 278 6.28 17.27 10.91
N SER A 279 6.87 18.45 10.64
CA SER A 279 6.74 19.63 11.50
C SER A 279 5.28 20.10 11.59
N PHE A 280 4.53 20.03 10.49
CA PHE A 280 3.08 20.29 10.50
C PHE A 280 2.34 19.29 11.39
N CYS A 281 2.60 17.98 11.24
CA CYS A 281 1.92 16.94 12.01
C CYS A 281 2.15 17.06 13.52
N LYS A 282 3.37 17.41 13.95
CA LYS A 282 3.72 17.60 15.37
C LYS A 282 2.95 18.75 16.03
N GLU A 283 2.57 19.77 15.27
CA GLU A 283 1.74 20.86 15.77
C GLU A 283 0.24 20.52 15.66
N ALA A 284 -0.15 19.88 14.56
CA ALA A 284 -1.55 19.65 14.23
C ALA A 284 -2.23 18.58 15.08
N PHE A 285 -1.47 17.60 15.58
CA PHE A 285 -2.01 16.44 16.25
C PHE A 285 -1.31 16.19 17.59
N PRO A 286 -2.04 15.69 18.60
CA PRO A 286 -1.44 15.35 19.88
C PRO A 286 -0.45 14.21 19.71
N PHE A 287 0.83 14.46 19.98
CA PHE A 287 1.87 13.42 19.87
C PHE A 287 1.71 12.30 20.91
N THR A 288 1.01 12.59 22.00
CA THR A 288 0.73 11.67 23.09
C THR A 288 -0.75 11.68 23.45
N ILE A 289 -1.27 10.52 23.86
CA ILE A 289 -2.60 10.39 24.46
C ILE A 289 -2.48 9.82 25.88
N ASP A 290 -3.33 10.29 26.79
CA ASP A 290 -3.39 9.80 28.16
C ASP A 290 -4.20 8.48 28.21
N VAL A 291 -3.70 7.51 28.97
CA VAL A 291 -4.36 6.20 29.13
C VAL A 291 -5.76 6.32 29.74
N SER A 292 -6.03 7.35 30.54
CA SER A 292 -7.35 7.63 31.12
C SER A 292 -8.42 7.97 30.07
N GLU A 293 -8.02 8.34 28.85
CA GLU A 293 -8.94 8.59 27.74
C GLU A 293 -9.39 7.30 27.03
N MET A 294 -8.79 6.16 27.37
CA MET A 294 -9.16 4.86 26.79
C MET A 294 -10.40 4.28 27.46
N PRO A 295 -11.25 3.53 26.72
CA PRO A 295 -12.38 2.82 27.30
C PRO A 295 -11.95 1.88 28.45
N TYR A 296 -12.71 1.92 29.56
CA TYR A 296 -12.46 1.09 30.74
C TYR A 296 -12.46 -0.41 30.42
N GLY A 297 -11.47 -1.15 30.92
CA GLY A 297 -11.39 -2.62 30.84
C GLY A 297 -10.52 -3.18 29.71
N ILE A 298 -9.97 -2.35 28.82
CA ILE A 298 -9.13 -2.81 27.71
C ILE A 298 -7.75 -3.30 28.19
N LEU A 299 -7.18 -2.68 29.23
CA LEU A 299 -5.84 -2.98 29.75
C LEU A 299 -5.79 -4.17 30.72
N THR A 300 -6.94 -4.70 31.14
CA THR A 300 -7.03 -5.71 32.21
C THR A 300 -6.99 -7.15 31.71
N ASP A 301 -7.09 -7.37 30.39
CA ASP A 301 -7.45 -8.67 29.81
C ASP A 301 -6.36 -9.19 28.85
N GLY A 302 -5.15 -9.42 29.39
CA GLY A 302 -4.04 -10.05 28.66
C GLY A 302 -3.50 -9.26 27.45
N ILE A 303 -2.33 -9.65 26.95
CA ILE A 303 -1.70 -9.00 25.79
C ILE A 303 -2.49 -9.40 24.53
N LYS A 304 -3.47 -8.58 24.13
CA LYS A 304 -4.13 -8.69 22.83
C LYS A 304 -3.26 -8.02 21.77
N ASN A 305 -2.44 -8.79 21.05
CA ASN A 305 -1.67 -8.28 19.92
C ASN A 305 -2.61 -7.62 18.90
N GLY A 306 -2.21 -6.46 18.37
CA GLY A 306 -2.97 -5.77 17.30
C GLY A 306 -3.93 -4.66 17.75
N LEU A 307 -4.00 -4.32 19.03
CA LEU A 307 -4.78 -3.17 19.48
C LEU A 307 -4.08 -1.84 19.15
N ILE A 308 -4.78 -0.99 18.41
CA ILE A 308 -4.34 0.37 18.09
C ILE A 308 -5.41 1.37 18.48
N THR A 309 -4.99 2.53 18.97
CA THR A 309 -5.89 3.60 19.41
C THR A 309 -5.69 4.81 18.52
N THR A 310 -6.76 5.58 18.31
CA THR A 310 -6.69 6.88 17.65
C THR A 310 -7.73 7.84 18.22
N ARG A 311 -7.48 9.15 18.10
CA ARG A 311 -8.51 10.18 18.28
C ARG A 311 -8.93 10.66 16.90
N SER A 312 -10.19 10.47 16.55
CA SER A 312 -10.72 10.79 15.22
C SER A 312 -12.08 11.48 15.30
N GLN A 313 -12.39 12.22 14.24
CA GLN A 313 -13.73 12.69 13.96
C GLN A 313 -14.63 11.52 13.58
N ALA A 314 -15.65 11.28 14.38
CA ALA A 314 -16.67 10.27 14.16
C ALA A 314 -18.01 10.89 13.74
N VAL A 315 -18.76 10.17 12.93
CA VAL A 315 -20.12 10.55 12.50
C VAL A 315 -20.95 9.31 12.19
N LEU A 316 -22.25 9.38 12.46
CA LEU A 316 -23.23 8.38 12.02
C LEU A 316 -23.75 8.76 10.62
N LEU A 317 -23.60 7.84 9.67
CA LEU A 317 -24.04 8.03 8.28
C LEU A 317 -24.84 6.81 7.81
N ARG A 318 -25.67 7.02 6.80
CA ARG A 318 -26.48 5.97 6.19
C ARG A 318 -25.81 5.52 4.90
N ILE A 319 -26.16 4.32 4.46
CA ILE A 319 -25.69 3.77 3.19
C ILE A 319 -26.88 3.36 2.32
N ALA A 320 -26.71 3.46 1.01
CA ALA A 320 -27.74 3.11 0.04
C ALA A 320 -27.15 2.31 -1.13
N THR A 321 -27.88 1.27 -1.55
CA THR A 321 -27.55 0.50 -2.75
C THR A 321 -28.29 1.08 -3.95
N LYS A 322 -27.59 1.30 -5.07
CA LYS A 322 -28.22 1.74 -6.32
C LYS A 322 -29.03 0.59 -6.92
N THR A 323 -30.20 0.89 -7.47
CA THR A 323 -31.16 -0.11 -7.99
C THR A 323 -30.78 -0.72 -9.35
N ARG A 324 -29.67 -0.32 -10.01
CA ARG A 324 -29.20 -0.81 -11.33
C ARG A 324 -27.69 -0.57 -11.53
N PRO A 325 -27.04 -1.27 -12.48
CA PRO A 325 -26.13 -2.41 -12.26
C PRO A 325 -24.76 -2.04 -11.65
N VAL A 326 -24.62 -0.83 -11.09
CA VAL A 326 -23.37 -0.35 -10.50
C VAL A 326 -23.20 -0.99 -9.14
N ARG A 327 -22.11 -1.73 -8.94
CA ARG A 327 -21.79 -2.45 -7.69
C ARG A 327 -21.29 -1.53 -6.55
N THR A 328 -21.52 -0.22 -6.64
CA THR A 328 -21.10 0.73 -5.60
C THR A 328 -22.18 0.88 -4.53
N ILE A 329 -21.77 1.09 -3.29
CA ILE A 329 -22.65 1.46 -2.18
C ILE A 329 -22.40 2.93 -1.86
N ASP A 330 -23.45 3.75 -1.91
CA ASP A 330 -23.37 5.19 -1.67
C ASP A 330 -23.40 5.47 -0.17
N ILE A 331 -22.58 6.42 0.28
CA ILE A 331 -22.66 7.02 1.61
C ILE A 331 -23.56 8.25 1.50
N ILE A 332 -24.63 8.28 2.28
CA ILE A 332 -25.63 9.35 2.26
C ILE A 332 -25.70 10.07 3.60
N ASN A 333 -25.91 11.39 3.54
CA ASN A 333 -26.14 12.19 4.74
C ASN A 333 -27.59 12.04 5.26
N SER A 334 -27.91 12.74 6.35
CA SER A 334 -29.26 12.75 6.94
C SER A 334 -30.35 13.32 6.02
N GLU A 335 -29.97 14.17 5.06
CA GLU A 335 -30.86 14.77 4.05
C GLU A 335 -31.13 13.84 2.86
N GLY A 336 -30.37 12.74 2.73
CA GLY A 336 -30.47 11.77 1.63
C GLY A 336 -29.56 12.07 0.44
N ASP A 337 -28.68 13.06 0.53
CA ASP A 337 -27.69 13.37 -0.50
C ASP A 337 -26.52 12.38 -0.47
N THR A 338 -26.12 11.88 -1.65
CA THR A 338 -24.86 11.12 -1.81
C THR A 338 -23.66 12.05 -1.63
N ILE A 339 -22.87 11.80 -0.58
CA ILE A 339 -21.69 12.57 -0.22
C ILE A 339 -20.37 11.80 -0.40
N GLY A 340 -20.48 10.51 -0.68
CA GLY A 340 -19.35 9.60 -0.76
C GLY A 340 -19.78 8.22 -1.22
N GLU A 341 -18.83 7.30 -1.31
CA GLU A 341 -19.07 5.91 -1.71
C GLU A 341 -18.16 4.97 -0.90
N LEU A 342 -18.61 3.74 -0.66
CA LEU A 342 -17.78 2.67 -0.13
C LEU A 342 -16.80 2.17 -1.21
N CYS A 343 -15.66 1.67 -0.75
CA CYS A 343 -14.65 1.05 -1.60
C CYS A 343 -15.00 -0.41 -1.90
N GLY A 344 -14.73 -0.86 -3.12
CA GLY A 344 -14.95 -2.25 -3.54
C GLY A 344 -16.42 -2.59 -3.75
N ASP A 345 -16.68 -3.88 -3.99
CA ASP A 345 -18.04 -4.36 -4.27
C ASP A 345 -18.89 -4.54 -2.99
N ALA A 346 -18.24 -4.63 -1.82
CA ALA A 346 -18.84 -4.82 -0.49
C ALA A 346 -19.98 -5.87 -0.49
N ASP A 347 -19.75 -7.00 -1.18
CA ASP A 347 -20.79 -8.00 -1.46
C ASP A 347 -21.38 -8.60 -0.19
N HIS A 348 -20.55 -8.88 0.82
CA HIS A 348 -21.00 -9.36 2.13
C HIS A 348 -21.97 -8.37 2.81
N LEU A 349 -21.62 -7.07 2.88
CA LEU A 349 -22.48 -6.05 3.48
C LEU A 349 -23.79 -5.89 2.68
N ARG A 350 -23.74 -5.96 1.35
CA ARG A 350 -24.95 -5.92 0.52
C ARG A 350 -25.92 -7.06 0.84
N LYS A 351 -25.41 -8.28 1.05
CA LYS A 351 -26.22 -9.44 1.46
C LYS A 351 -26.85 -9.22 2.83
N GLU A 352 -26.09 -8.69 3.80
CA GLU A 352 -26.59 -8.32 5.13
C GLU A 352 -27.72 -7.30 5.04
N LEU A 353 -27.53 -6.20 4.30
CA LEU A 353 -28.57 -5.18 4.10
C LEU A 353 -29.83 -5.74 3.44
N THR A 354 -29.68 -6.63 2.46
CA THR A 354 -30.81 -7.29 1.80
C THR A 354 -31.61 -8.14 2.79
N SER A 355 -30.94 -8.79 3.75
CA SER A 355 -31.59 -9.60 4.78
C SER A 355 -32.35 -8.78 5.82
N LEU A 356 -31.93 -7.54 6.10
CA LEU A 356 -32.58 -6.62 7.02
C LEU A 356 -33.87 -5.98 6.46
N GLY A 357 -34.10 -6.13 5.15
CA GLY A 357 -35.27 -5.62 4.43
C GLY A 357 -35.08 -4.19 3.91
N TYR A 358 -35.69 -3.90 2.76
CA TYR A 358 -35.51 -2.66 1.98
C TYR A 358 -35.80 -1.33 2.72
N ASN A 359 -36.51 -1.37 3.86
CA ASN A 359 -36.91 -0.19 4.62
C ASN A 359 -36.09 0.04 5.90
N ALA A 360 -35.07 -0.80 6.18
CA ALA A 360 -34.24 -0.63 7.35
C ALA A 360 -33.36 0.62 7.20
N VAL A 361 -33.67 1.65 7.98
CA VAL A 361 -32.85 2.85 8.15
C VAL A 361 -31.73 2.50 9.11
N VAL A 362 -30.62 2.00 8.60
CA VAL A 362 -29.44 1.66 9.42
C VAL A 362 -28.41 2.76 9.27
N GLU A 363 -27.99 3.30 10.41
CA GLU A 363 -26.86 4.21 10.52
C GLU A 363 -25.62 3.42 10.94
N PHE A 364 -24.49 3.79 10.35
CA PHE A 364 -23.18 3.20 10.61
C PHE A 364 -22.24 4.30 11.07
N GLU A 365 -21.37 3.97 12.03
CA GLU A 365 -20.37 4.89 12.52
C GLU A 365 -19.16 4.90 11.58
N PHE A 366 -18.75 6.09 11.15
CA PHE A 366 -17.58 6.31 10.33
C PHE A 366 -16.60 7.21 11.07
N ILE A 367 -15.30 6.90 10.96
CA ILE A 367 -14.22 7.74 11.44
C ILE A 367 -13.36 8.25 10.30
N ALA A 368 -12.86 9.48 10.39
CA ALA A 368 -11.91 10.03 9.43
C ALA A 368 -10.51 9.42 9.61
N LEU A 369 -9.82 9.16 8.50
CA LEU A 369 -8.47 8.61 8.51
C LEU A 369 -7.46 9.60 7.92
N SER A 370 -7.66 9.96 6.66
CA SER A 370 -6.66 10.72 5.90
C SER A 370 -7.31 11.48 4.76
N LEU A 371 -6.55 12.38 4.16
CA LEU A 371 -6.97 13.22 3.05
C LEU A 371 -6.33 12.75 1.75
N SER A 372 -7.17 12.56 0.72
CA SER A 372 -6.78 12.15 -0.63
C SER A 372 -7.48 13.01 -1.67
N GLY A 373 -7.25 12.72 -2.96
CA GLY A 373 -7.87 13.42 -4.07
C GLY A 373 -8.53 12.47 -5.05
N THR A 374 -9.68 12.86 -5.60
CA THR A 374 -10.32 12.16 -6.70
C THR A 374 -10.31 13.01 -7.98
N PRO A 375 -9.94 12.45 -9.14
CA PRO A 375 -9.85 13.21 -10.38
C PRO A 375 -11.24 13.62 -10.90
N ILE A 376 -11.33 14.81 -11.49
CA ILE A 376 -12.58 15.29 -12.12
C ILE A 376 -12.67 14.74 -13.54
N ARG A 377 -13.52 13.74 -13.75
CA ARG A 377 -13.83 13.24 -15.09
C ARG A 377 -14.74 14.22 -15.84
N SER A 378 -14.57 14.31 -17.17
CA SER A 378 -15.30 15.28 -18.02
C SER A 378 -16.82 15.24 -17.83
N TYR A 379 -17.41 14.04 -17.72
CA TYR A 379 -18.84 13.85 -17.54
C TYR A 379 -19.36 14.12 -16.11
N GLN A 380 -18.45 14.30 -15.14
CA GLN A 380 -18.80 14.61 -13.74
C GLN A 380 -18.51 16.06 -13.36
N ARG A 381 -18.01 16.87 -14.30
CA ARG A 381 -17.50 18.23 -14.06
C ARG A 381 -18.51 19.13 -13.34
N ASP A 382 -19.78 19.08 -13.70
CA ASP A 382 -20.81 19.93 -13.07
C ASP A 382 -21.11 19.52 -11.61
N LYS A 383 -21.12 18.21 -11.32
CA LYS A 383 -21.38 17.68 -9.98
C LYS A 383 -20.15 17.82 -9.07
N LEU A 384 -19.00 17.35 -9.55
CA LEU A 384 -17.72 17.38 -8.82
C LEU A 384 -17.14 18.78 -8.70
N GLY A 385 -17.33 19.63 -9.72
CA GLY A 385 -16.85 21.02 -9.71
C GLY A 385 -17.47 21.81 -8.56
N ARG A 386 -18.74 21.58 -8.22
CA ARG A 386 -19.41 22.19 -7.04
C ARG A 386 -18.85 21.70 -5.70
N LYS A 387 -18.19 20.55 -5.68
CA LYS A 387 -17.51 20.00 -4.49
C LYS A 387 -16.06 20.42 -4.42
N ASN A 388 -15.51 21.01 -5.49
CA ASN A 388 -14.13 21.47 -5.53
C ASN A 388 -13.96 22.86 -4.91
N TYR A 389 -12.73 23.15 -4.52
CA TYR A 389 -12.29 24.44 -4.02
C TYR A 389 -11.68 25.26 -5.16
N VAL A 390 -11.96 26.55 -5.14
CA VAL A 390 -11.50 27.53 -6.12
C VAL A 390 -10.85 28.67 -5.35
N ASP A 391 -9.68 29.13 -5.79
CA ASP A 391 -8.97 30.26 -5.19
C ASP A 391 -9.42 31.62 -5.76
N ALA A 392 -8.79 32.70 -5.29
CA ALA A 392 -9.14 34.06 -5.68
C ALA A 392 -8.93 34.35 -7.18
N ASP A 393 -8.03 33.61 -7.82
CA ASP A 393 -7.70 33.74 -9.24
C ASP A 393 -8.62 32.89 -10.13
N GLY A 394 -9.54 32.14 -9.54
CA GLY A 394 -10.44 31.24 -10.25
C GLY A 394 -9.83 29.86 -10.56
N ASN A 395 -8.66 29.54 -9.99
CA ASN A 395 -8.03 28.23 -10.16
C ASN A 395 -8.73 27.21 -9.27
N SER A 396 -9.05 26.04 -9.83
CA SER A 396 -9.58 24.91 -9.07
C SER A 396 -8.45 23.97 -8.65
N LEU A 397 -8.62 23.27 -7.51
CA LEU A 397 -7.68 22.19 -7.17
C LEU A 397 -7.69 21.13 -8.28
N GLU A 398 -6.51 20.55 -8.54
CA GLU A 398 -6.33 19.51 -9.56
C GLU A 398 -7.25 18.30 -9.35
N LYS A 399 -7.41 17.90 -8.08
CA LYS A 399 -8.28 16.81 -7.65
C LYS A 399 -9.27 17.32 -6.62
N VAL A 400 -10.48 16.77 -6.63
CA VAL A 400 -11.46 17.09 -5.58
C VAL A 400 -11.00 16.45 -4.28
N PRO A 401 -10.84 17.22 -3.20
CA PRO A 401 -10.41 16.68 -1.92
C PRO A 401 -11.46 15.74 -1.34
N ILE A 402 -11.01 14.57 -0.89
CA ILE A 402 -11.82 13.56 -0.23
C ILE A 402 -11.19 13.17 1.11
N VAL A 403 -12.05 12.87 2.08
CA VAL A 403 -11.70 12.29 3.36
C VAL A 403 -11.90 10.79 3.24
N ASN A 404 -10.84 10.01 3.46
CA ASN A 404 -10.95 8.57 3.60
C ASN A 404 -11.57 8.26 4.96
N VAL A 405 -12.59 7.41 4.97
CA VAL A 405 -13.37 7.09 6.16
C VAL A 405 -13.41 5.59 6.38
N LEU A 406 -13.34 5.18 7.65
CA LEU A 406 -13.48 3.79 8.08
C LEU A 406 -14.83 3.59 8.74
N MET A 407 -15.64 2.68 8.21
CA MET A 407 -16.83 2.19 8.88
C MET A 407 -16.41 1.24 10.00
N ILE A 408 -16.88 1.52 11.22
CA ILE A 408 -16.58 0.71 12.41
C ILE A 408 -17.84 0.14 13.04
N ALA A 409 -17.69 -0.99 13.73
CA ALA A 409 -18.70 -1.52 14.63
C ALA A 409 -18.11 -1.70 16.03
N ASN A 410 -18.75 -1.10 17.03
CA ASN A 410 -18.33 -1.21 18.41
C ASN A 410 -18.91 -2.45 19.08
N SER A 411 -18.07 -3.20 19.79
CA SER A 411 -18.43 -4.30 20.65
C SER A 411 -17.63 -4.21 21.95
N GLY A 412 -18.31 -3.91 23.07
CA GLY A 412 -17.66 -3.91 24.40
C GLY A 412 -16.52 -2.90 24.57
N GLY A 413 -16.57 -1.75 23.90
CA GLY A 413 -15.52 -0.72 23.95
C GLY A 413 -14.39 -0.89 22.93
N LEU A 414 -14.40 -2.00 22.17
CA LEU A 414 -13.50 -2.23 21.04
C LEU A 414 -14.25 -1.99 19.74
N ALA A 415 -13.59 -1.35 18.79
CA ALA A 415 -14.10 -1.10 17.45
C ALA A 415 -13.51 -2.11 16.47
N HIS A 416 -14.36 -2.68 15.63
CA HIS A 416 -13.94 -3.54 14.53
C HIS A 416 -14.12 -2.83 13.21
N ARG A 417 -13.13 -3.00 12.33
CA ARG A 417 -13.24 -2.55 10.95
C ARG A 417 -14.36 -3.31 10.24
N ARG A 418 -15.26 -2.57 9.59
CA ARG A 418 -16.29 -3.14 8.71
C ARG A 418 -15.97 -2.93 7.24
N GLU A 419 -15.96 -1.68 6.80
CA GLU A 419 -15.78 -1.30 5.40
C GLU A 419 -14.99 0.00 5.30
N LEU A 420 -14.35 0.22 4.15
CA LEU A 420 -13.70 1.48 3.83
C LEU A 420 -14.60 2.30 2.90
N GLY A 421 -14.53 3.62 3.00
CA GLY A 421 -15.13 4.51 2.03
C GLY A 421 -14.40 5.83 1.96
N TRP A 422 -14.98 6.74 1.20
CA TRP A 422 -14.51 8.11 1.08
C TRP A 422 -15.68 9.08 0.98
N VAL A 423 -15.50 10.29 1.49
CA VAL A 423 -16.50 11.38 1.49
C VAL A 423 -15.84 12.65 0.96
N TYR A 424 -16.54 13.48 0.18
CA TYR A 424 -15.97 14.76 -0.24
C TYR A 424 -15.65 15.64 0.97
N LEU A 425 -14.47 16.26 1.00
CA LEU A 425 -14.02 17.09 2.14
C LEU A 425 -15.05 18.18 2.48
N ARG A 426 -15.61 18.85 1.47
CA ARG A 426 -16.63 19.88 1.65
C ARG A 426 -17.92 19.35 2.29
N ASP A 427 -18.29 18.12 2.01
CA ASP A 427 -19.48 17.50 2.60
C ASP A 427 -19.18 17.00 4.01
N TRP A 428 -18.03 16.34 4.20
CA TRP A 428 -17.54 15.93 5.51
C TRP A 428 -17.53 17.12 6.48
N ALA A 429 -16.99 18.26 6.04
CA ALA A 429 -16.91 19.53 6.78
C ALA A 429 -18.26 20.08 7.25
N ARG A 430 -19.37 19.76 6.56
CA ARG A 430 -20.73 20.22 6.91
C ARG A 430 -21.46 19.30 7.88
N LEU A 431 -20.97 18.07 8.07
CA LEU A 431 -21.55 17.12 9.00
C LEU A 431 -21.34 17.57 10.46
N GLN A 432 -22.25 17.15 11.34
CA GLN A 432 -22.03 17.24 12.78
C GLN A 432 -21.13 16.08 13.21
N ARG A 433 -19.85 16.39 13.42
CA ARG A 433 -18.80 15.43 13.79
C ARG A 433 -18.52 15.50 15.27
N GLU A 434 -18.29 14.35 15.90
CA GLU A 434 -17.85 14.25 17.29
C GLU A 434 -16.37 13.84 17.32
N GLN A 435 -15.59 14.37 18.26
CA GLN A 435 -14.24 13.87 18.54
C GLN A 435 -14.33 12.67 19.47
N LYS A 436 -13.81 11.53 19.02
CA LYS A 436 -13.89 10.28 19.76
C LYS A 436 -12.56 9.56 19.79
N VAL A 437 -12.25 8.95 20.94
CA VAL A 437 -11.15 7.99 21.05
C VAL A 437 -11.68 6.62 20.64
N VAL A 438 -11.05 6.01 19.65
CA VAL A 438 -11.42 4.70 19.11
C VAL A 438 -10.27 3.74 19.29
N VAL A 439 -10.56 2.58 19.87
CA VAL A 439 -9.61 1.47 19.99
C VAL A 439 -10.00 0.41 18.97
N LEU A 440 -9.21 0.28 17.90
CA LEU A 440 -9.42 -0.74 16.88
C LEU A 440 -8.79 -2.06 17.30
N GLU A 441 -9.58 -3.12 17.12
CA GLU A 441 -9.17 -4.53 17.24
C GLU A 441 -9.28 -5.25 15.91
#